data_AF-A0A8A1LCN6-F1
#
_entry.id   AF-A0A8A1LCN6-F1
#
_cell.length_a   1.000
_cell.length_b   1.000
_cell.length_c   1.000
_cell.angle_alpha   90.00
_cell.angle_beta   90.00
_cell.angle_gamma   90.00
#
_symmetry.space_group_name_H-M   'P 1'
#
loop_
_entity.id
_entity.type
_entity.pdbx_description
1 polymer ?
#
loop_
_entity_poly.entity_id
_entity_poly.type
_entity_poly.pdbx_seq_one_letter_code
_entity_poly.pdbx_strand_id
1 'polypeptide(L)'
;MIEQAQVMLKGVIDNHQLQFQTVRDMPVVTNRRGVRYAEGYFDREAFASRLETTENALENFKTELESIKSELKNECESLRRTVSNLQHSVGDLKDSRSLFISTYRRDILLNATPSDHRIISTGNRFVHGGDCKRDAGLYEHPGRRRDFDTYVKLYGLHPGIVQSSVSYTPTINLLNRHATIIADKNIKVSTDFHNLFDDFIQSLERSNYDEEYLNDPMSRVTLAYWAFFNVCPA
;
A
#
# COMPACT_ATOMS: atom_id res chain seq x y z
N MET A 1 -5.36 51.71 -27.95
CA MET A 1 -5.17 51.00 -26.67
C MET A 1 -3.73 51.07 -26.15
N ILE A 2 -2.70 50.74 -26.95
CA ILE A 2 -1.29 50.75 -26.49
C ILE A 2 -0.82 52.16 -26.10
N GLU A 3 -1.14 53.18 -26.89
CA GLU A 3 -0.74 54.58 -26.59
C GLU A 3 -1.39 55.11 -25.31
N GLN A 4 -2.67 54.79 -25.06
CA GLN A 4 -3.35 55.16 -23.81
C GLN A 4 -2.70 54.49 -22.59
N ALA A 5 -2.28 53.24 -22.71
CA ALA A 5 -1.59 52.54 -21.64
C ALA A 5 -0.21 53.17 -21.33
N GLN A 6 0.54 53.57 -22.36
CA GLN A 6 1.84 54.25 -22.19
C GLN A 6 1.70 55.62 -21.52
N VAL A 7 0.69 56.40 -21.90
CA VAL A 7 0.41 57.71 -21.30
C VAL A 7 0.02 57.56 -19.82
N MET A 8 -0.83 56.58 -19.49
CA MET A 8 -1.18 56.30 -18.10
C MET A 8 0.04 55.83 -17.28
N LEU A 9 0.86 54.92 -17.83
CA LEU A 9 2.04 54.42 -17.12
C LEU A 9 3.04 55.54 -16.81
N LYS A 10 3.26 56.42 -17.78
CA LYS A 10 4.12 57.60 -17.62
C LYS A 10 3.58 58.53 -16.54
N GLY A 11 2.27 58.78 -16.52
CA GLY A 11 1.62 59.57 -15.47
C GLY A 11 1.78 58.98 -14.06
N VAL A 12 1.78 57.65 -13.92
CA VAL A 12 1.96 56.98 -12.62
C VAL A 12 3.44 57.04 -12.16
N ILE A 13 4.39 56.99 -13.10
CA ILE A 13 5.83 57.18 -12.82
C ILE A 13 6.11 58.63 -12.43
N ASP A 14 5.60 59.60 -13.19
CA ASP A 14 5.80 61.03 -12.96
C ASP A 14 5.20 61.49 -11.61
N ASN A 15 4.08 60.88 -11.19
CA ASN A 15 3.46 61.12 -9.88
C ASN A 15 4.13 60.37 -8.71
N HIS A 16 5.28 59.72 -8.95
CA HIS A 16 6.05 58.96 -7.97
C HIS A 16 5.25 57.83 -7.30
N GLN A 17 4.23 57.31 -7.99
CA GLN A 17 3.46 56.15 -7.53
C GLN A 17 4.17 54.85 -7.91
N LEU A 18 4.90 54.85 -9.03
CA LEU A 18 5.83 53.79 -9.41
C LEU A 18 7.22 54.38 -9.67
N GLN A 19 8.25 53.61 -9.36
CA GLN A 19 9.64 53.90 -9.70
C GLN A 19 10.14 52.80 -10.62
N PHE A 20 10.66 53.20 -11.78
CA PHE A 20 11.30 52.31 -12.74
C PHE A 20 12.82 52.45 -12.62
N GLN A 21 13.52 51.32 -12.49
CA GLN A 21 14.98 51.28 -12.51
C GLN A 21 15.44 50.04 -13.26
N THR A 22 16.52 50.16 -14.03
CA THR A 22 17.19 49.01 -14.63
C THR A 22 18.28 48.52 -13.67
N VAL A 23 18.17 47.27 -13.22
CA VAL A 23 19.18 46.61 -12.35
C VAL A 23 19.71 45.40 -13.10
N ARG A 24 21.02 45.40 -13.45
CA ARG A 24 21.65 44.35 -14.26
C ARG A 24 20.89 44.09 -15.58
N ASP A 25 20.60 45.16 -16.32
CA ASP A 25 19.84 45.14 -17.58
C ASP A 25 18.39 44.61 -17.50
N MET A 26 17.89 44.33 -16.29
CA MET A 26 16.50 43.92 -16.06
C MET A 26 15.66 45.12 -15.58
N PRO A 27 14.51 45.40 -16.22
CA PRO A 27 13.61 46.45 -15.78
C PRO A 27 12.92 46.03 -14.48
N VAL A 28 13.11 46.81 -13.42
CA VAL A 28 12.45 46.64 -12.13
C VAL A 28 11.51 47.82 -11.91
N VAL A 29 10.24 47.51 -11.63
CA VAL A 29 9.23 48.50 -11.27
C VAL A 29 8.85 48.31 -9.80
N THR A 30 8.93 49.36 -9.01
CA THR A 30 8.61 49.33 -7.58
C THR A 30 7.56 50.38 -7.23
N ASN A 31 6.74 50.14 -6.21
CA ASN A 31 5.80 51.13 -5.68
C ASN A 31 6.35 51.69 -4.36
N ARG A 32 7.10 52.80 -4.46
CA ARG A 32 7.78 53.39 -3.29
C ARG A 32 6.81 53.89 -2.22
N ARG A 33 5.59 54.33 -2.60
CA ARG A 33 4.53 54.72 -1.65
C ARG A 33 3.97 53.51 -0.91
N GLY A 34 3.73 52.40 -1.62
CA GLY A 34 3.31 51.13 -1.03
C GLY A 34 4.36 50.55 -0.08
N VAL A 35 5.65 50.65 -0.44
CA VAL A 35 6.77 50.22 0.43
C VAL A 35 6.85 51.06 1.69
N ARG A 36 6.83 52.40 1.60
CA ARG A 36 6.85 53.27 2.79
C ARG A 36 5.61 53.12 3.67
N TYR A 37 4.44 52.90 3.06
CA TYR A 37 3.22 52.60 3.80
C TYR A 37 3.35 51.27 4.55
N ALA A 38 3.88 50.23 3.90
CA ALA A 38 4.20 48.99 4.60
C ALA A 38 5.24 49.25 5.73
N GLU A 39 6.32 49.98 5.49
CA GLU A 39 7.33 50.27 6.52
C GLU A 39 6.78 51.02 7.74
N GLY A 40 5.78 51.91 7.56
CA GLY A 40 5.19 52.70 8.65
C GLY A 40 3.99 52.06 9.35
N TYR A 41 3.31 51.10 8.71
CA TYR A 41 2.06 50.51 9.22
C TYR A 41 2.11 48.98 9.36
N PHE A 42 3.13 48.32 8.81
CA PHE A 42 3.35 46.89 9.01
C PHE A 42 4.02 46.68 10.35
N ASP A 43 3.28 46.10 11.28
CA ASP A 43 3.80 45.67 12.57
C ASP A 43 4.64 44.40 12.37
N ARG A 44 5.93 44.62 12.10
CA ARG A 44 6.90 43.55 11.86
C ARG A 44 7.08 42.67 13.10
N GLU A 45 6.98 43.25 14.29
CA GLU A 45 7.16 42.54 15.55
C GLU A 45 5.96 41.63 15.83
N ALA A 46 4.74 42.12 15.65
CA ALA A 46 3.54 41.29 15.75
C ALA A 46 3.52 40.17 14.70
N PHE A 47 3.97 40.44 13.48
CA PHE A 47 4.07 39.39 12.46
C PHE A 47 5.14 38.36 12.81
N ALA A 48 6.33 38.79 13.26
CA ALA A 48 7.39 37.89 13.67
C ALA A 48 6.97 37.01 14.85
N SER A 49 6.32 37.59 15.86
CA SER A 49 5.79 36.86 17.01
C SER A 49 4.73 35.82 16.62
N ARG A 50 3.84 36.17 15.68
CA ARG A 50 2.87 35.22 15.13
C ARG A 50 3.54 34.09 14.36
N LEU A 51 4.54 34.41 13.54
CA LEU A 51 5.30 33.41 12.78
C LEU A 51 6.00 32.44 13.72
N GLU A 52 6.73 32.94 14.71
CA GLU A 52 7.41 32.14 15.72
C GLU A 52 6.41 31.26 16.50
N THR A 53 5.24 31.80 16.85
CA THR A 53 4.18 31.01 17.52
C THR A 53 3.69 29.86 16.62
N THR A 54 3.49 30.12 15.32
CA THR A 54 3.05 29.07 14.38
C THR A 54 4.13 28.03 14.11
N GLU A 55 5.40 28.42 14.06
CA GLU A 55 6.53 27.50 13.89
C GLU A 55 6.69 26.60 15.12
N ASN A 56 6.58 27.17 16.32
CA ASN A 56 6.59 26.40 17.57
C ASN A 56 5.41 25.43 17.66
N ALA A 57 4.20 25.86 17.25
CA ALA A 57 3.04 24.98 17.20
C ALA A 57 3.21 23.84 16.19
N LEU A 58 3.81 24.12 15.02
CA LEU A 58 4.11 23.11 14.00
C LEU A 58 5.11 22.07 14.51
N GLU A 59 6.17 22.49 15.18
CA GLU A 59 7.14 21.55 15.74
C GLU A 59 6.51 20.71 16.85
N ASN A 60 5.67 21.31 17.71
CA ASN A 60 4.91 20.57 18.72
C ASN A 60 4.01 19.50 18.07
N PHE A 61 3.19 19.86 17.08
CA PHE A 61 2.34 18.88 16.39
C PHE A 61 3.12 17.77 15.70
N LYS A 62 4.29 18.09 15.12
CA LYS A 62 5.17 17.09 14.52
C LYS A 62 5.70 16.10 15.56
N THR A 63 6.10 16.58 16.74
CA THR A 63 6.55 15.70 17.82
C THR A 63 5.43 14.82 18.37
N GLU A 64 4.22 15.38 18.54
CA GLU A 64 3.02 14.61 18.92
C GLU A 64 2.68 13.53 17.88
N LEU A 65 2.72 13.87 16.59
CA LEU A 65 2.45 12.92 15.51
C LEU A 65 3.44 11.75 15.51
N GLU A 66 4.74 11.99 15.70
CA GLU A 66 5.72 10.92 15.80
C GLU A 66 5.53 10.07 17.07
N SER A 67 5.11 10.68 18.19
CA SER A 67 4.75 9.95 19.41
C SER A 67 3.57 9.01 19.18
N ILE A 68 2.46 9.53 18.63
CA ILE A 68 1.24 8.76 18.35
C ILE A 68 1.54 7.64 17.37
N LYS A 69 2.31 7.91 16.32
CA LYS A 69 2.73 6.91 15.33
C LYS A 69 3.54 5.78 15.98
N SER A 70 4.42 6.10 16.91
CA SER A 70 5.19 5.12 17.68
C SER A 70 4.29 4.27 18.59
N GLU A 71 3.39 4.90 19.34
CA GLU A 71 2.40 4.22 20.19
C GLU A 71 1.51 3.27 19.39
N LEU A 72 0.95 3.75 18.27
CA LEU A 72 0.09 2.95 17.40
C LEU A 72 0.84 1.77 16.79
N LYS A 73 2.11 1.95 16.42
CA LYS A 73 2.96 0.86 15.93
C LYS A 73 3.14 -0.22 17.00
N ASN A 74 3.45 0.18 18.24
CA ASN A 74 3.63 -0.75 19.37
C ASN A 74 2.34 -1.50 19.71
N GLU A 75 1.19 -0.81 19.73
CA GLU A 75 -0.11 -1.43 19.96
C GLU A 75 -0.48 -2.42 18.85
N CYS A 76 -0.26 -2.04 17.59
CA CYS A 76 -0.45 -2.95 16.45
C CYS A 76 0.42 -4.21 16.55
N GLU A 77 1.69 -4.06 16.95
CA GLU A 77 2.56 -5.21 17.19
C GLU A 77 2.08 -6.10 18.33
N SER A 78 1.62 -5.51 19.44
CA SER A 78 1.06 -6.23 20.58
C SER A 78 -0.21 -7.01 20.22
N LEU A 79 -1.13 -6.35 19.50
CA LEU A 79 -2.34 -6.98 19.00
C LEU A 79 -2.01 -8.11 18.01
N ARG A 80 -1.07 -7.90 17.09
CA ARG A 80 -0.60 -8.96 16.17
C ARG A 80 -0.04 -10.16 16.92
N ARG A 81 0.78 -9.96 17.96
CA ARG A 81 1.29 -11.06 18.80
C ARG A 81 0.16 -11.80 19.51
N THR A 82 -0.78 -11.07 20.10
CA THR A 82 -1.93 -11.66 20.82
C THR A 82 -2.81 -12.48 19.88
N VAL A 83 -3.15 -11.92 18.72
CA VAL A 83 -3.93 -12.60 17.68
C VAL A 83 -3.19 -13.84 17.18
N SER A 84 -1.88 -13.75 16.94
CA SER A 84 -1.07 -14.90 16.55
C SER A 84 -1.10 -16.01 17.62
N ASN A 85 -0.89 -15.66 18.89
CA ASN A 85 -0.90 -16.63 20.00
C ASN A 85 -2.26 -17.32 20.16
N LEU A 86 -3.36 -16.55 20.09
CA LEU A 86 -4.72 -17.09 20.11
C LEU A 86 -4.98 -17.99 18.90
N GLN A 87 -4.44 -17.66 17.74
CA GLN A 87 -4.59 -18.48 16.53
C GLN A 87 -3.82 -19.79 16.61
N HIS A 88 -2.63 -19.78 17.23
CA HIS A 88 -1.85 -21.00 17.46
C HIS A 88 -2.48 -21.92 18.50
N SER A 89 -3.20 -21.37 19.49
CA SER A 89 -3.87 -22.17 20.53
C SER A 89 -5.20 -22.77 20.06
N VAL A 90 -5.81 -22.26 18.99
CA VAL A 90 -7.07 -22.77 18.46
C VAL A 90 -6.81 -23.84 17.39
N GLY A 91 -6.86 -25.12 17.79
CA GLY A 91 -6.79 -26.27 16.87
C GLY A 91 -7.80 -26.20 15.72
N ASP A 92 -9.01 -25.70 16.00
CA ASP A 92 -10.08 -25.53 15.01
C ASP A 92 -9.70 -24.60 13.84
N LEU A 93 -8.70 -23.73 14.01
CA LEU A 93 -8.25 -22.82 12.96
C LEU A 93 -7.52 -23.59 11.86
N LYS A 94 -6.69 -24.58 12.23
CA LYS A 94 -6.00 -25.48 11.27
C LYS A 94 -7.00 -26.36 10.52
N ASP A 95 -8.04 -26.81 11.20
CA ASP A 95 -9.12 -27.59 10.58
C ASP A 95 -9.92 -26.73 9.59
N SER A 96 -10.22 -25.48 9.97
CA SER A 96 -10.90 -24.51 9.09
C SER A 96 -10.05 -24.16 7.86
N ARG A 97 -8.73 -24.02 8.00
CA ARG A 97 -7.83 -23.80 6.86
C ARG A 97 -7.72 -25.04 5.95
N SER A 98 -7.66 -26.23 6.55
CA SER A 98 -7.68 -27.50 5.80
C SER A 98 -8.98 -27.67 5.00
N LEU A 99 -10.10 -27.17 5.52
CA LEU A 99 -11.40 -27.17 4.84
C LEU A 99 -11.38 -26.32 3.56
N PHE A 100 -10.75 -25.13 3.56
CA PHE A 100 -10.62 -24.29 2.37
C PHE A 100 -9.93 -25.04 1.23
N ILE A 101 -8.75 -25.59 1.50
CA ILE A 101 -7.98 -26.28 0.45
C ILE A 101 -8.69 -27.58 0.00
N SER A 102 -9.31 -28.31 0.92
CA SER A 102 -10.08 -29.52 0.59
C SER A 102 -11.31 -29.19 -0.28
N THR A 103 -11.97 -28.07 0.00
CA THR A 103 -13.11 -27.57 -0.81
C THR A 103 -12.64 -27.16 -2.20
N TYR A 104 -11.53 -26.43 -2.31
CA TYR A 104 -10.91 -26.11 -3.60
C TYR A 104 -10.62 -27.36 -4.43
N ARG A 105 -10.06 -28.41 -3.81
CA ARG A 105 -9.82 -29.70 -4.49
C ARG A 105 -11.09 -30.36 -4.98
N ARG A 106 -12.16 -30.33 -4.18
CA ARG A 106 -13.45 -30.94 -4.53
C ARG A 106 -14.15 -30.18 -5.65
N ASP A 107 -14.24 -28.86 -5.52
CA ASP A 107 -15.13 -28.04 -6.35
C ASP A 107 -14.45 -27.51 -7.60
N ILE A 108 -13.13 -27.26 -7.56
CA ILE A 108 -12.39 -26.65 -8.67
C ILE A 108 -11.47 -27.67 -9.35
N LEU A 109 -10.63 -28.38 -8.58
CA LEU A 109 -9.71 -29.36 -9.17
C LEU A 109 -10.36 -30.71 -9.49
N LEU A 110 -11.58 -30.96 -8.97
CA LEU A 110 -12.36 -32.19 -9.12
C LEU A 110 -11.55 -33.47 -8.80
N ASN A 111 -10.62 -33.38 -7.84
CA ASN A 111 -9.68 -34.46 -7.48
C ASN A 111 -9.57 -34.68 -5.96
N ALA A 112 -10.65 -34.40 -5.23
CA ALA A 112 -10.74 -34.63 -3.80
C ALA A 112 -10.54 -36.11 -3.45
N THR A 113 -9.82 -36.34 -2.35
CA THR A 113 -9.57 -37.68 -1.79
C THR A 113 -10.60 -38.03 -0.71
N PRO A 114 -10.71 -39.30 -0.28
CA PRO A 114 -11.52 -39.65 0.88
C PRO A 114 -11.16 -38.86 2.16
N SER A 115 -9.90 -38.45 2.31
CA SER A 115 -9.47 -37.59 3.42
C SER A 115 -10.06 -36.19 3.30
N ASP A 116 -10.07 -35.60 2.11
CA ASP A 116 -10.68 -34.29 1.86
C ASP A 116 -12.19 -34.33 2.17
N HIS A 117 -12.88 -35.40 1.75
CA HIS A 117 -14.31 -35.57 2.07
C HIS A 117 -14.58 -35.66 3.57
N ARG A 118 -13.70 -36.30 4.35
CA ARG A 118 -13.82 -36.33 5.81
C ARG A 118 -13.62 -34.93 6.43
N ILE A 119 -12.59 -34.20 6.00
CA ILE A 119 -12.34 -32.83 6.45
C ILE A 119 -13.56 -31.96 6.18
N ILE A 120 -14.12 -32.07 4.97
CA ILE A 120 -15.33 -31.36 4.55
C ILE A 120 -16.54 -31.75 5.40
N SER A 121 -16.77 -33.05 5.65
CA SER A 121 -17.96 -33.50 6.40
C SER A 121 -17.90 -33.13 7.87
N THR A 122 -16.70 -32.99 8.45
CA THR A 122 -16.51 -32.53 9.83
C THR A 122 -16.52 -31.00 9.96
N GLY A 123 -16.27 -30.30 8.86
CA GLY A 123 -16.14 -28.84 8.82
C GLY A 123 -17.50 -28.16 8.70
N ASN A 124 -17.97 -27.52 9.78
CA ASN A 124 -19.26 -26.82 9.80
C ASN A 124 -19.13 -25.29 9.70
N ARG A 125 -18.00 -24.79 9.15
CA ARG A 125 -17.60 -23.37 9.25
C ARG A 125 -17.40 -22.71 7.90
N PHE A 126 -17.80 -21.44 7.84
CA PHE A 126 -17.42 -20.49 6.80
C PHE A 126 -15.89 -20.35 6.80
N VAL A 127 -15.24 -20.58 5.67
CA VAL A 127 -13.81 -20.28 5.55
C VAL A 127 -13.62 -18.97 4.79
N HIS A 128 -12.90 -18.05 5.42
CA HIS A 128 -12.55 -16.76 4.87
C HIS A 128 -11.36 -16.92 3.91
N GLY A 129 -11.62 -16.99 2.60
CA GLY A 129 -10.65 -16.83 1.51
C GLY A 129 -9.29 -17.57 1.63
N GLY A 130 -8.36 -17.17 0.78
CA GLY A 130 -6.96 -17.58 0.84
C GLY A 130 -6.22 -16.90 1.98
N ASP A 131 -5.33 -17.64 2.64
CA ASP A 131 -4.37 -17.18 3.65
C ASP A 131 -3.10 -18.01 3.49
N CYS A 132 -2.19 -17.54 2.64
CA CYS A 132 -1.01 -18.28 2.19
C CYS A 132 -0.10 -18.65 3.35
N LYS A 133 0.14 -17.73 4.30
CA LYS A 133 1.02 -18.00 5.46
C LYS A 133 0.42 -19.09 6.35
N ARG A 134 -0.88 -19.04 6.63
CA ARG A 134 -1.52 -20.07 7.48
C ARG A 134 -1.68 -21.40 6.76
N ASP A 135 -2.03 -21.36 5.48
CA ASP A 135 -2.17 -22.57 4.68
C ASP A 135 -0.83 -23.28 4.49
N ALA A 136 0.27 -22.53 4.38
CA ALA A 136 1.61 -23.09 4.33
C ALA A 136 1.96 -23.85 5.61
N GLY A 137 1.54 -23.33 6.77
CA GLY A 137 1.71 -23.98 8.06
C GLY A 137 1.01 -25.35 8.20
N LEU A 138 0.07 -25.70 7.30
CA LEU A 138 -0.53 -27.04 7.26
C LEU A 138 0.41 -28.10 6.68
N TYR A 139 1.48 -27.68 5.99
CA TYR A 139 2.47 -28.54 5.36
C TYR A 139 3.74 -28.71 6.22
N GLU A 140 4.01 -27.80 7.16
CA GLU A 140 5.11 -27.91 8.12
C GLU A 140 4.82 -28.93 9.22
N HIS A 141 5.81 -29.70 9.67
CA HIS A 141 5.64 -30.71 10.73
C HIS A 141 5.11 -30.08 12.03
N PRO A 142 4.11 -30.67 12.71
CA PRO A 142 3.48 -31.98 12.49
C PRO A 142 2.30 -31.98 11.49
N GLY A 143 2.19 -30.95 10.65
CA GLY A 143 1.21 -30.76 9.60
C GLY A 143 1.04 -31.98 8.71
N ARG A 144 -0.23 -32.25 8.36
CA ARG A 144 -0.69 -33.51 7.76
C ARG A 144 -0.87 -33.42 6.24
N ARG A 145 -0.77 -32.24 5.64
CA ARG A 145 -0.95 -32.08 4.19
C ARG A 145 0.37 -32.33 3.45
N ARG A 146 0.26 -33.02 2.32
CA ARG A 146 1.38 -33.44 1.45
C ARG A 146 1.08 -33.19 -0.04
N ASP A 147 -0.06 -32.58 -0.33
CA ASP A 147 -0.50 -32.20 -1.66
C ASP A 147 0.03 -30.81 -2.05
N PHE A 148 1.36 -30.68 -2.09
CA PHE A 148 2.05 -29.42 -2.36
C PHE A 148 1.58 -28.77 -3.68
N ASP A 149 1.30 -29.56 -4.71
CA ASP A 149 0.79 -29.05 -5.99
C ASP A 149 -0.54 -28.30 -5.85
N THR A 150 -1.39 -28.70 -4.91
CA THR A 150 -2.66 -28.00 -4.65
C THR A 150 -2.40 -26.61 -4.06
N TYR A 151 -1.45 -26.53 -3.13
CA TYR A 151 -1.03 -25.26 -2.54
C TYR A 151 -0.39 -24.35 -3.60
N VAL A 152 0.51 -24.88 -4.44
CA VAL A 152 1.15 -24.11 -5.52
C VAL A 152 0.10 -23.58 -6.50
N LYS A 153 -0.92 -24.37 -6.85
CA LYS A 153 -2.02 -23.88 -7.70
C LYS A 153 -2.80 -22.73 -7.07
N LEU A 154 -2.93 -22.70 -5.74
CA LEU A 154 -3.61 -21.61 -5.02
C LEU A 154 -2.75 -20.35 -4.93
N TYR A 155 -1.46 -20.49 -4.65
CA TYR A 155 -0.61 -19.38 -4.21
C TYR A 155 0.59 -19.10 -5.11
N GLY A 156 0.80 -19.86 -6.18
CA GLY A 156 1.92 -19.72 -7.12
C GLY A 156 3.27 -20.21 -6.60
N LEU A 157 3.48 -20.25 -5.27
CA LEU A 157 4.75 -20.60 -4.64
C LEU A 157 4.65 -21.85 -3.77
N HIS A 158 5.79 -22.51 -3.54
CA HIS A 158 5.89 -23.62 -2.59
C HIS A 158 5.65 -23.13 -1.14
N PRO A 159 4.94 -23.88 -0.27
CA PRO A 159 4.62 -23.41 1.09
C PRO A 159 5.86 -23.12 1.94
N GLY A 160 6.95 -23.88 1.74
CA GLY A 160 8.22 -23.61 2.40
C GLY A 160 8.81 -22.24 2.07
N ILE A 161 8.72 -21.81 0.80
CA ILE A 161 9.18 -20.49 0.34
C ILE A 161 8.29 -19.39 0.94
N VAL A 162 6.97 -19.60 0.93
CA VAL A 162 6.02 -18.65 1.54
C VAL A 162 6.29 -18.48 3.04
N GLN A 163 6.69 -19.55 3.74
CA GLN A 163 7.04 -19.45 5.15
C GLN A 163 8.36 -18.73 5.38
N SER A 164 9.42 -19.08 4.64
CA SER A 164 10.78 -18.58 4.88
C SER A 164 11.08 -17.21 4.29
N SER A 165 10.50 -16.90 3.12
CA SER A 165 11.01 -15.86 2.24
C SER A 165 9.97 -14.80 1.85
N VAL A 166 8.70 -15.00 2.21
CA VAL A 166 7.62 -14.05 1.93
C VAL A 166 7.13 -13.44 3.23
N SER A 167 7.56 -12.21 3.54
CA SER A 167 7.02 -11.42 4.65
C SER A 167 6.39 -10.09 4.21
N TYR A 168 6.67 -9.65 2.98
CA TYR A 168 6.12 -8.42 2.44
C TYR A 168 4.59 -8.46 2.27
N THR A 169 3.91 -7.53 2.95
CA THR A 169 2.44 -7.50 3.04
C THR A 169 1.73 -7.38 1.69
N PRO A 170 2.17 -6.52 0.75
CA PRO A 170 1.58 -6.46 -0.60
C PRO A 170 1.63 -7.80 -1.34
N THR A 171 2.75 -8.53 -1.24
CA THR A 171 2.88 -9.88 -1.82
C THR A 171 1.89 -10.84 -1.19
N ILE A 172 1.86 -10.93 0.14
CA ILE A 172 0.93 -11.81 0.88
C ILE A 172 -0.52 -11.54 0.48
N ASN A 173 -0.92 -10.28 0.44
CA ASN A 173 -2.27 -9.88 0.06
C ASN A 173 -2.61 -10.29 -1.38
N LEU A 174 -1.66 -10.16 -2.31
CA LEU A 174 -1.85 -10.52 -3.71
C LEU A 174 -2.01 -12.04 -3.89
N LEU A 175 -1.18 -12.84 -3.19
CA LEU A 175 -1.30 -14.31 -3.18
C LEU A 175 -2.64 -14.77 -2.59
N ASN A 176 -3.04 -14.16 -1.47
CA ASN A 176 -4.34 -14.45 -0.82
C ASN A 176 -5.51 -14.10 -1.73
N ARG A 177 -5.41 -12.99 -2.45
CA ARG A 177 -6.43 -12.55 -3.41
C ARG A 177 -6.57 -13.54 -4.56
N HIS A 178 -5.46 -13.97 -5.17
CA HIS A 178 -5.46 -15.00 -6.21
C HIS A 178 -6.14 -16.28 -5.72
N ALA A 179 -5.69 -16.84 -4.59
CA ALA A 179 -6.25 -18.05 -4.01
C ALA A 179 -7.76 -17.95 -3.72
N THR A 180 -8.20 -16.80 -3.21
CA THR A 180 -9.63 -16.53 -2.94
C THR A 180 -10.44 -16.56 -4.23
N ILE A 181 -9.94 -15.90 -5.28
CA ILE A 181 -10.61 -15.79 -6.58
C ILE A 181 -10.76 -17.16 -7.24
N ILE A 182 -9.66 -17.92 -7.36
CA ILE A 182 -9.69 -19.20 -8.08
C ILE A 182 -10.42 -20.30 -7.31
N ALA A 183 -10.59 -20.13 -5.99
CA ALA A 183 -11.33 -21.08 -5.16
C ALA A 183 -12.86 -20.89 -5.23
N ASP A 184 -13.33 -19.75 -5.74
CA ASP A 184 -14.76 -19.48 -5.90
C ASP A 184 -15.22 -19.78 -7.33
N LYS A 185 -15.97 -20.87 -7.47
CA LYS A 185 -16.57 -21.31 -8.76
C LYS A 185 -17.51 -20.28 -9.39
N ASN A 186 -18.00 -19.30 -8.62
CA ASN A 186 -18.93 -18.29 -9.12
C ASN A 186 -18.20 -17.06 -9.68
N ILE A 187 -16.91 -16.89 -9.39
CA ILE A 187 -16.13 -15.78 -9.91
C ILE A 187 -15.63 -16.12 -11.31
N LYS A 188 -15.97 -15.24 -12.27
CA LYS A 188 -15.43 -15.31 -13.64
C LYS A 188 -14.20 -14.43 -13.73
N VAL A 189 -13.06 -15.04 -14.06
CA VAL A 189 -11.80 -14.33 -14.27
C VAL A 189 -11.61 -13.97 -15.74
N SER A 190 -10.80 -12.94 -16.01
CA SER A 190 -10.40 -12.58 -17.37
C SER A 190 -9.52 -13.67 -17.99
N THR A 191 -9.43 -13.70 -19.33
CA THR A 191 -8.58 -14.66 -20.05
C THR A 191 -7.10 -14.55 -19.66
N ASP A 192 -6.64 -13.34 -19.32
CA ASP A 192 -5.24 -13.08 -18.97
C ASP A 192 -4.93 -13.30 -17.49
N PHE A 193 -5.93 -13.55 -16.65
CA PHE A 193 -5.77 -13.60 -15.19
C PHE A 193 -4.66 -14.54 -14.73
N HIS A 194 -4.65 -15.77 -15.25
CA HIS A 194 -3.62 -16.76 -14.91
C HIS A 194 -2.24 -16.37 -15.44
N ASN A 195 -2.16 -15.87 -16.68
CA ASN A 195 -0.90 -15.46 -17.29
C ASN A 195 -0.25 -14.30 -16.53
N LEU A 196 -1.05 -13.33 -16.08
CA LEU A 196 -0.58 -12.18 -15.31
C LEU A 196 -0.16 -12.57 -13.90
N PHE A 197 -0.85 -13.52 -13.28
CA PHE A 197 -0.41 -14.08 -11.99
C PHE A 197 0.94 -14.81 -12.15
N ASP A 198 1.07 -15.67 -13.15
CA ASP A 198 2.30 -16.41 -13.42
C ASP A 198 3.48 -15.47 -13.73
N ASP A 199 3.23 -14.38 -14.47
CA ASP A 199 4.24 -13.35 -14.73
C ASP A 199 4.68 -12.64 -13.44
N PHE A 200 3.75 -12.35 -12.53
CA PHE A 200 4.08 -11.82 -11.21
C PHE A 200 4.95 -12.80 -10.40
N ILE A 201 4.56 -14.07 -10.33
CA ILE A 201 5.31 -15.10 -9.60
C ILE A 201 6.74 -15.23 -10.16
N GLN A 202 6.89 -15.37 -11.47
CA GLN A 202 8.21 -15.47 -12.10
C GLN A 202 9.06 -14.22 -11.87
N SER A 203 8.44 -13.03 -11.89
CA SER A 203 9.14 -11.78 -11.64
C SER A 203 9.63 -11.70 -10.19
N LEU A 204 8.78 -12.10 -9.23
CA LEU A 204 9.11 -12.15 -7.81
C LEU A 204 10.22 -13.18 -7.51
N GLU A 205 10.19 -14.36 -8.13
CA GLU A 205 11.26 -15.35 -8.00
C GLU A 205 12.60 -14.82 -8.55
N ARG A 206 12.57 -14.13 -9.70
CA ARG A 206 13.77 -13.52 -10.31
C ARG A 206 14.34 -12.36 -9.49
N SER A 207 13.52 -11.65 -8.73
CA SER A 207 13.99 -10.64 -7.78
C SER A 207 14.47 -11.22 -6.45
N ASN A 208 14.48 -12.55 -6.31
CA ASN A 208 14.78 -13.24 -5.06
C ASN A 208 13.86 -12.80 -3.92
N TYR A 209 12.56 -12.70 -4.20
CA TYR A 209 11.51 -12.35 -3.24
C TYR A 209 11.72 -10.97 -2.60
N ASP A 210 12.17 -9.99 -3.40
CA ASP A 210 12.33 -8.60 -2.98
C ASP A 210 11.12 -8.13 -2.15
N GLU A 211 11.38 -7.64 -0.94
CA GLU A 211 10.34 -7.17 -0.01
C GLU A 211 10.06 -5.67 -0.16
N GLU A 212 10.72 -5.02 -1.12
CA GLU A 212 10.65 -3.59 -1.33
C GLU A 212 10.38 -3.23 -2.79
N TYR A 213 9.98 -4.18 -3.64
CA TYR A 213 9.86 -3.93 -5.09
C TYR A 213 8.96 -2.73 -5.41
N LEU A 214 7.90 -2.47 -4.64
CA LEU A 214 7.01 -1.33 -4.86
C LEU A 214 7.67 0.04 -4.66
N ASN A 215 8.87 0.10 -4.06
CA ASN A 215 9.67 1.32 -3.96
C ASN A 215 10.27 1.72 -5.32
N ASP A 216 10.43 0.77 -6.25
CA ASP A 216 10.80 1.01 -7.64
C ASP A 216 9.58 0.79 -8.57
N PRO A 217 8.92 1.86 -9.02
CA PRO A 217 7.78 1.79 -9.93
C PRO A 217 8.08 1.12 -11.28
N MET A 218 9.36 1.08 -11.68
CA MET A 218 9.79 0.58 -12.99
C MET A 218 10.37 -0.84 -12.91
N SER A 219 10.49 -1.41 -11.71
CA SER A 219 10.96 -2.79 -11.57
C SER A 219 9.99 -3.76 -12.25
N ARG A 220 10.54 -4.85 -12.79
CA ARG A 220 9.73 -5.88 -13.46
C ARG A 220 8.64 -6.45 -12.54
N VAL A 221 8.95 -6.62 -11.25
CA VAL A 221 8.03 -7.16 -10.24
C VAL A 221 6.90 -6.18 -9.95
N THR A 222 7.18 -4.89 -9.83
CA THR A 222 6.15 -3.86 -9.61
C THR A 222 5.20 -3.76 -10.79
N LEU A 223 5.72 -3.79 -12.02
CA LEU A 223 4.88 -3.79 -13.21
C LEU A 223 3.97 -5.03 -13.27
N ALA A 224 4.50 -6.22 -12.98
CA ALA A 224 3.73 -7.45 -12.95
C ALA A 224 2.69 -7.47 -11.82
N TYR A 225 3.05 -6.96 -10.63
CA TYR A 225 2.14 -6.77 -9.49
C TYR A 225 0.91 -5.96 -9.90
N TRP A 226 1.11 -4.78 -10.49
CA TRP A 226 0.00 -3.90 -10.87
C TRP A 226 -0.81 -4.47 -12.03
N ALA A 227 -0.16 -5.11 -13.01
CA ALA A 227 -0.86 -5.77 -14.11
C ALA A 227 -1.83 -6.84 -13.60
N PHE A 228 -1.39 -7.71 -12.69
CA PHE A 228 -2.25 -8.72 -12.09
C PHE A 228 -3.30 -8.11 -11.15
N PHE A 229 -2.92 -7.14 -10.30
CA PHE A 229 -3.84 -6.50 -9.37
C PHE A 229 -5.04 -5.85 -10.07
N ASN A 230 -4.81 -5.23 -11.23
CA ASN A 230 -5.83 -4.53 -12.00
C ASN A 230 -6.84 -5.47 -12.70
N VAL A 231 -6.47 -6.72 -12.95
CA VAL A 231 -7.40 -7.72 -13.53
C VAL A 231 -8.15 -8.53 -12.47
N CYS A 232 -7.79 -8.37 -11.19
CA CYS A 232 -8.51 -9.04 -10.11
C CYS A 232 -9.91 -8.42 -9.93
N PRO A 233 -11.00 -9.23 -9.94
CA PRO A 233 -12.34 -8.74 -9.64
C PRO A 233 -12.40 -8.09 -8.25
N ALA A 234 -13.27 -7.08 -8.14
CA ALA A 234 -13.53 -6.33 -6.90
C ALA A 234 -14.23 -7.18 -5.85
#